data_AF-A0A5R2NIX5-F1
#
_entry.id   AF-A0A5R2NIX5-F1
#
_cell.length_a   1.000
_cell.length_b   1.000
_cell.length_c   1.000
_cell.angle_alpha   90.00
_cell.angle_beta   90.00
_cell.angle_gamma   90.00
#
_symmetry.space_group_name_H-M   'P 1'
#
loop_
_entity.id
_entity.type
_entity.pdbx_description
1 polymer ?
#
loop_
_entity_poly.entity_id
_entity_poly.type
_entity_poly.pdbx_seq_one_letter_code
_entity_poly.pdbx_strand_id
1 'polypeptide(L)'
;MVVQWRGNEVFALVKGAGVQSIVRGVEAVKDETVRLVNTGPKTGRVYRRNGVVHQASAPGQAPAGDTGDLASKIGTAVDADKMTGTVEFYSAHAKMLEYGTQRMSPRPFARVALADKSEEIAKDIAESIGRVLK
;
A
#
# COMPACT_ATOMS: atom_id res chain seq x y z
N MET A 1 -25.74 -32.12 -33.09
CA MET A 1 -24.60 -32.33 -32.17
C MET A 1 -24.28 -30.99 -31.54
N VAL A 2 -24.24 -30.90 -30.21
CA VAL A 2 -23.90 -29.66 -29.49
C VAL A 2 -22.72 -29.96 -28.57
N VAL A 3 -21.64 -29.19 -28.72
CA VAL A 3 -20.50 -29.21 -27.81
C VAL A 3 -20.60 -27.94 -26.98
N GLN A 4 -20.82 -28.08 -25.67
CA GLN A 4 -20.89 -26.95 -24.74
C GLN A 4 -19.54 -26.73 -24.07
N TRP A 5 -19.01 -25.53 -24.20
CA TRP A 5 -17.81 -25.10 -23.49
C TRP A 5 -18.17 -24.59 -22.08
N ARG A 6 -17.43 -25.04 -21.06
CA ARG A 6 -17.62 -24.66 -19.64
C ARG A 6 -16.87 -23.38 -19.25
N GLY A 7 -16.92 -22.34 -20.09
CA GLY A 7 -16.16 -21.10 -19.89
C GLY A 7 -16.47 -20.38 -18.56
N ASN A 8 -17.72 -20.45 -18.09
CA ASN A 8 -18.15 -19.78 -16.86
C ASN A 8 -17.43 -20.29 -15.60
N GLU A 9 -17.15 -21.59 -15.53
CA GLU A 9 -16.46 -22.20 -14.38
C GLU A 9 -14.99 -21.78 -14.34
N VAL A 10 -14.32 -21.78 -15.49
CA VAL A 10 -12.95 -21.31 -15.63
C VAL A 10 -12.85 -19.83 -15.26
N PHE A 11 -13.80 -19.01 -15.73
CA PHE A 11 -13.83 -17.59 -15.39
C PHE A 11 -14.04 -17.35 -13.90
N ALA A 12 -14.93 -18.11 -13.25
CA ALA A 12 -15.16 -18.01 -11.81
C ALA A 12 -13.88 -18.33 -11.01
N LEU A 13 -13.15 -19.36 -11.43
CA LEU A 13 -11.87 -19.74 -10.84
C LEU A 13 -10.80 -18.65 -11.00
N VAL A 14 -10.66 -18.10 -12.21
CA VAL A 14 -9.73 -16.98 -12.48
C VAL A 14 -10.10 -15.74 -11.67
N LYS A 15 -11.40 -15.39 -11.61
CA LYS A 15 -11.88 -14.25 -10.80
C LYS A 15 -11.52 -14.46 -9.33
N GLY A 16 -11.80 -15.64 -8.77
CA GLY A 16 -11.45 -15.97 -7.39
C GLY A 16 -9.96 -15.83 -7.10
N ALA A 17 -9.11 -16.39 -7.97
CA ALA A 17 -7.65 -16.29 -7.85
C ALA A 17 -7.16 -14.84 -7.93
N GLY A 18 -7.73 -14.05 -8.85
CA GLY A 18 -7.39 -12.64 -9.01
C GLY A 18 -7.79 -11.80 -7.79
N VAL A 19 -9.00 -11.99 -7.24
CA VAL A 19 -9.45 -11.29 -6.02
C VAL A 19 -8.51 -11.58 -4.84
N GLN A 20 -8.15 -12.84 -4.62
CA GLN A 20 -7.23 -13.21 -3.53
C GLN A 20 -5.84 -12.57 -3.70
N SER A 21 -5.38 -12.44 -4.93
CA SER A 21 -4.09 -11.81 -5.24
C SER A 21 -4.13 -10.29 -5.05
N ILE A 22 -5.26 -9.65 -5.38
CA ILE A 22 -5.49 -8.23 -5.07
C ILE A 22 -5.49 -7.99 -3.56
N VAL A 23 -6.17 -8.84 -2.78
CA VAL A 23 -6.17 -8.75 -1.31
C VAL A 23 -4.74 -8.78 -0.77
N ARG A 24 -3.93 -9.76 -1.20
CA ARG A 24 -2.52 -9.85 -0.79
C ARG A 24 -1.72 -8.62 -1.22
N GLY A 25 -1.95 -8.13 -2.44
CA GLY A 25 -1.22 -6.98 -2.97
C GLY A 25 -1.52 -5.69 -2.21
N VAL A 26 -2.78 -5.44 -1.85
CA VAL A 26 -3.15 -4.24 -1.08
C VAL A 26 -2.56 -4.29 0.34
N GLU A 27 -2.59 -5.45 1.00
CA GLU A 27 -1.93 -5.61 2.30
C GLU A 27 -0.41 -5.43 2.19
N ALA A 28 0.23 -5.94 1.13
CA ALA A 28 1.67 -5.75 0.91
C ALA A 28 2.04 -4.26 0.76
N VAL A 29 1.21 -3.45 0.08
CA VAL A 29 1.41 -1.99 -0.01
C VAL A 29 1.24 -1.30 1.34
N LYS A 30 0.26 -1.72 2.14
CA LYS A 30 0.05 -1.21 3.50
C LYS A 30 1.23 -1.55 4.40
N ASP A 31 1.70 -2.79 4.38
CA ASP A 31 2.84 -3.24 5.18
C ASP A 31 4.12 -2.49 4.80
N GLU A 32 4.34 -2.30 3.50
CA GLU A 32 5.46 -1.49 3.01
C GLU A 32 5.36 -0.03 3.45
N THR A 33 4.14 0.54 3.42
CA THR A 33 3.90 1.88 3.95
C THR A 33 4.28 1.99 5.43
N VAL A 34 3.83 1.03 6.26
CA VAL A 34 4.16 0.98 7.69
C VAL A 34 5.68 0.86 7.89
N ARG A 35 6.34 0.01 7.09
CA ARG A 35 7.79 -0.16 7.10
C ARG A 35 8.52 1.14 6.80
N LEU A 36 8.14 1.85 5.72
CA LEU A 36 8.73 3.13 5.32
C LEU A 36 8.61 4.19 6.42
N VAL A 37 7.44 4.29 7.06
CA VAL A 37 7.20 5.27 8.15
C VAL A 37 8.04 4.95 9.40
N ASN A 38 8.21 3.67 9.73
CA ASN A 38 8.90 3.25 10.95
C ASN A 38 10.43 3.20 10.80
N THR A 39 10.92 2.77 9.63
CA THR A 39 12.34 2.46 9.40
C THR A 39 13.03 3.40 8.41
N GLY A 40 12.27 4.29 7.76
CA GLY A 40 12.81 5.23 6.78
C GLY A 40 13.85 6.19 7.37
N PRO A 41 14.72 6.76 6.52
CA PRO A 41 15.75 7.69 6.95
C PRO A 41 15.14 8.94 7.61
N LYS A 42 15.70 9.33 8.75
CA LYS A 42 15.29 10.50 9.53
C LYS A 42 16.36 11.58 9.45
N THR A 43 16.67 12.10 8.26
CA THR A 43 17.84 13.00 8.08
C THR A 43 17.52 14.49 8.14
N GLY A 44 16.31 14.84 8.57
CA GLY A 44 15.88 16.22 8.69
C GLY A 44 16.27 16.86 10.02
N ARG A 45 15.53 17.92 10.36
CA ARG A 45 15.76 18.73 11.56
C ARG A 45 15.56 17.90 12.84
N VAL A 46 16.52 18.04 13.74
CA VAL A 46 16.42 17.59 15.14
C VAL A 46 15.75 18.68 15.98
N TYR A 47 14.77 18.33 16.80
CA TYR A 47 14.11 19.24 17.74
C TYR A 47 13.69 18.51 19.01
N ARG A 48 13.45 19.26 20.09
CA ARG A 48 12.92 18.71 21.34
C ARG A 48 11.42 18.97 21.45
N ARG A 49 10.64 17.93 21.74
CA ARG A 49 9.20 17.98 21.98
C ARG A 49 8.88 17.10 23.19
N ASN A 50 8.12 17.64 24.15
CA ASN A 50 7.72 16.91 25.37
C ASN A 50 8.93 16.27 26.11
N GLY A 51 10.07 16.98 26.16
CA GLY A 51 11.31 16.48 26.76
C GLY A 51 12.12 15.51 25.90
N VAL A 52 11.53 14.91 24.87
CA VAL A 52 12.16 13.95 23.96
C VAL A 52 12.80 14.67 22.77
N VAL A 53 14.00 14.25 22.39
CA VAL A 53 14.65 14.71 21.16
C VAL A 53 14.13 13.85 20.00
N HIS A 54 13.49 14.49 19.02
CA HIS A 54 12.98 13.86 17.82
C HIS A 54 13.74 14.39 16.60
N GLN A 55 14.06 13.50 15.67
CA GLN A 55 14.62 13.85 14.37
C GLN A 55 13.58 13.60 13.27
N ALA A 56 13.15 14.66 12.60
CA ALA A 56 12.23 14.55 11.47
C ALA A 56 12.94 13.98 10.23
N SER A 57 12.18 13.49 9.25
CA SER A 57 12.74 13.20 7.92
C SER A 57 13.13 14.48 7.18
N ALA A 58 13.91 14.35 6.11
CA ALA A 58 14.13 15.42 5.14
C ALA A 58 13.01 15.44 4.08
N PRO A 59 12.84 16.52 3.30
CA PRO A 59 12.00 16.51 2.10
C PRO A 59 12.27 15.28 1.21
N GLY A 60 11.22 14.68 0.66
CA GLY A 60 11.31 13.48 -0.19
C GLY A 60 11.48 12.15 0.57
N GLN A 61 11.82 12.18 1.86
CA GLN A 61 11.87 10.97 2.69
C GLN A 61 10.49 10.66 3.29
N ALA A 62 10.23 9.37 3.54
CA ALA A 62 9.03 8.93 4.24
C ALA A 62 8.91 9.62 5.62
N PRO A 63 7.68 9.85 6.12
CA PRO A 63 7.47 10.50 7.41
C PRO A 63 8.15 9.74 8.55
N ALA A 64 8.86 10.45 9.41
CA ALA A 64 9.44 9.88 10.61
C ALA A 64 8.32 9.64 11.64
N GLY A 65 8.02 8.38 11.94
CA GLY A 65 7.09 8.04 13.01
C GLY A 65 7.53 8.64 14.36
N ASP A 66 6.61 9.36 15.02
CA ASP A 66 6.77 9.94 16.36
C ASP A 66 5.84 9.21 17.36
N THR A 67 4.52 9.36 17.17
CA THR A 67 3.48 8.78 18.06
C THR A 67 2.84 7.49 17.53
N GLY A 68 3.17 7.09 16.30
CA GLY A 68 2.54 5.93 15.63
C GLY A 68 1.14 6.21 15.04
N ASP A 69 0.63 7.45 15.08
CA ASP A 69 -0.71 7.79 14.57
C ASP A 69 -0.89 7.44 13.08
N LEU A 70 0.11 7.75 12.25
CA LEU A 70 0.05 7.46 10.82
C LEU A 70 0.04 5.94 10.54
N ALA A 71 0.92 5.19 11.18
CA ALA A 71 1.07 3.75 10.96
C ALA A 71 -0.12 2.93 11.51
N SER A 72 -0.80 3.43 12.55
CA SER A 72 -1.94 2.74 13.17
C SER A 72 -3.28 3.02 12.48
N LYS A 73 -3.37 4.01 11.60
CA LYS A 73 -4.60 4.47 10.95
C LYS A 73 -4.58 4.24 9.43
N ILE A 74 -4.28 3.01 9.04
CA ILE A 74 -4.25 2.57 7.64
C ILE A 74 -5.22 1.40 7.47
N GLY A 75 -6.18 1.57 6.56
CA GLY A 75 -7.13 0.54 6.15
C GLY A 75 -6.85 0.02 4.76
N THR A 76 -7.48 -1.10 4.43
CA THR A 76 -7.48 -1.71 3.10
C THR A 76 -8.92 -2.01 2.70
N ALA A 77 -9.24 -1.80 1.44
CA ALA A 77 -10.54 -2.19 0.88
C ALA A 77 -10.33 -2.85 -0.49
N VAL A 78 -11.15 -3.85 -0.78
CA VAL A 78 -11.12 -4.59 -2.05
C VAL A 78 -12.53 -4.63 -2.63
N ASP A 79 -12.65 -4.22 -3.89
CA ASP A 79 -13.84 -4.37 -4.71
C ASP A 79 -13.62 -5.56 -5.64
N ALA A 80 -14.22 -6.70 -5.27
CA ALA A 80 -14.08 -7.96 -5.98
C ALA A 80 -14.78 -7.96 -7.36
N ASP A 81 -15.74 -7.07 -7.58
CA ASP A 81 -16.44 -6.97 -8.87
C ASP A 81 -15.68 -6.10 -9.85
N LYS A 82 -15.07 -5.02 -9.35
CA LYS A 82 -14.19 -4.16 -10.17
C LYS A 82 -12.75 -4.67 -10.27
N MET A 83 -12.37 -5.70 -9.51
CA MET A 83 -11.00 -6.20 -9.41
C MET A 83 -10.02 -5.09 -9.01
N THR A 84 -10.41 -4.26 -8.05
CA THR A 84 -9.61 -3.14 -7.56
C THR A 84 -9.38 -3.24 -6.07
N GLY A 85 -8.26 -2.68 -5.61
CA GLY A 85 -7.91 -2.59 -4.21
C GLY A 85 -7.40 -1.20 -3.84
N THR A 86 -7.72 -0.73 -2.64
CA THR A 86 -7.33 0.59 -2.14
C THR A 86 -6.69 0.50 -0.77
N VAL A 87 -5.64 1.30 -0.55
CA VAL A 87 -5.07 1.57 0.77
C VAL A 87 -5.60 2.93 1.22
N GLU A 88 -6.23 2.95 2.39
CA GLU A 88 -6.92 4.11 2.92
C GLU A 88 -6.19 4.67 4.14
N PHE A 89 -6.05 5.99 4.21
CA PHE A 89 -5.35 6.67 5.30
C PHE A 89 -6.33 7.54 6.08
N TYR A 90 -6.54 7.22 7.35
CA TYR A 90 -7.50 7.93 8.21
C TYR A 90 -6.84 8.99 9.11
N SER A 91 -5.51 9.06 9.13
CA SER A 91 -4.81 10.12 9.84
C SER A 91 -5.01 11.46 9.14
N ALA A 92 -5.44 12.48 9.89
CA ALA A 92 -5.74 13.82 9.37
C ALA A 92 -4.54 14.47 8.65
N HIS A 93 -3.31 14.06 8.98
CA HIS A 93 -2.09 14.62 8.41
C HIS A 93 -1.46 13.75 7.31
N ALA A 94 -2.03 12.59 6.98
CA ALA A 94 -1.50 11.70 5.93
C ALA A 94 -1.39 12.41 4.57
N LYS A 95 -2.46 13.10 4.14
CA LYS A 95 -2.48 13.83 2.87
C LYS A 95 -1.46 14.98 2.84
N MET A 96 -1.32 15.71 3.95
CA MET A 96 -0.35 16.79 4.06
C MET A 96 1.09 16.29 3.98
N LEU A 97 1.37 15.11 4.54
CA LEU A 97 2.67 14.46 4.41
C LEU A 97 2.92 14.01 2.98
N GLU A 98 2.00 13.25 2.38
CA GLU A 98 2.18 12.66 1.04
C GLU A 98 2.41 13.70 -0.07
N TYR A 99 1.72 14.84 0.01
CA TYR A 99 1.75 15.88 -1.03
C TYR A 99 2.42 17.18 -0.61
N GLY A 100 2.81 17.30 0.66
CA GLY A 100 3.32 18.55 1.21
C GLY A 100 2.22 19.60 1.42
N THR A 101 2.66 20.77 1.88
CA THR A 101 1.84 21.97 2.09
C THR A 101 2.65 23.19 1.67
N GLN A 102 2.06 24.39 1.72
CA GLN A 102 2.78 25.64 1.46
C GLN A 102 4.02 25.85 2.36
N ARG A 103 4.07 25.20 3.53
CA ARG A 103 5.14 25.36 4.54
C ARG A 103 5.98 24.11 4.75
N MET A 104 5.69 23.02 4.04
CA MET A 104 6.36 21.74 4.22
C MET A 104 6.44 21.01 2.89
N SER A 105 7.65 20.69 2.45
CA SER A 105 7.86 19.86 1.26
C SER A 105 7.31 18.43 1.46
N PRO A 106 6.88 17.76 0.38
CA PRO A 106 6.30 16.41 0.45
C PRO A 106 7.22 15.39 1.12
N ARG A 107 6.60 14.48 1.86
CA ARG A 107 7.15 13.29 2.51
C ARG A 107 6.42 12.08 1.94
N PRO A 108 6.68 11.70 0.69
CA PRO A 108 5.93 10.64 0.02
C PRO A 108 6.21 9.30 0.69
N PHE A 109 5.16 8.52 0.92
CA PHE A 109 5.23 7.18 1.50
C PHE A 109 4.26 6.22 0.82
N ALA A 110 3.03 6.66 0.53
CA ALA A 110 2.00 5.79 -0.01
C ALA A 110 2.27 5.44 -1.48
N ARG A 111 2.61 6.45 -2.30
CA ARG A 111 2.96 6.23 -3.71
C ARG A 111 4.28 5.48 -3.88
N VAL A 112 5.22 5.69 -2.96
CA VAL A 112 6.50 4.96 -2.92
C VAL A 112 6.24 3.49 -2.61
N ALA A 113 5.47 3.19 -1.55
CA ALA A 113 5.11 1.81 -1.22
C ALA A 113 4.39 1.07 -2.35
N LEU A 114 3.47 1.76 -3.05
CA LEU A 114 2.79 1.17 -4.20
C LEU A 114 3.77 0.88 -5.35
N ALA A 115 4.68 1.82 -5.65
CA ALA A 115 5.69 1.62 -6.68
C ALA A 115 6.60 0.43 -6.34
N ASP A 116 7.10 0.37 -5.10
CA ASP A 116 8.00 -0.67 -4.61
C ASP A 116 7.36 -2.07 -4.67
N LYS A 117 6.05 -2.17 -4.47
CA LYS A 117 5.32 -3.45 -4.48
C LYS A 117 4.66 -3.80 -5.82
N SER A 118 4.60 -2.87 -6.77
CA SER A 118 3.86 -3.06 -8.03
C SER A 118 4.29 -4.30 -8.82
N GLU A 119 5.60 -4.54 -8.95
CA GLU A 119 6.15 -5.69 -9.68
C GLU A 119 5.85 -7.02 -8.96
N GLU A 120 6.02 -7.05 -7.63
CA GLU A 120 5.73 -8.22 -6.80
C GLU A 120 4.25 -8.62 -6.92
N ILE A 121 3.35 -7.64 -6.89
CA ILE A 121 1.91 -7.84 -7.02
C ILE A 121 1.55 -8.40 -8.40
N ALA A 122 2.09 -7.81 -9.47
CA ALA A 122 1.83 -8.27 -10.83
C ALA A 122 2.28 -9.74 -11.02
N LYS A 123 3.43 -10.09 -10.45
CA LYS A 123 3.94 -11.46 -10.47
C LYS A 123 3.05 -12.43 -9.69
N ASP A 124 2.64 -12.09 -8.46
CA ASP A 124 1.75 -12.92 -7.65
C ASP A 124 0.41 -13.18 -8.34
N ILE A 125 -0.18 -12.16 -8.98
CA ILE A 125 -1.42 -12.30 -9.76
C ILE A 125 -1.22 -13.31 -10.91
N ALA A 126 -0.16 -13.13 -11.70
CA ALA A 126 0.12 -14.01 -12.84
C ALA A 126 0.33 -15.47 -12.40
N GLU A 127 1.10 -15.69 -11.34
CA GLU A 127 1.35 -17.03 -10.79
C GLU A 127 0.10 -17.66 -10.19
N SER A 128 -0.72 -16.88 -9.48
CA SER A 128 -1.98 -17.33 -8.88
C SER A 128 -2.99 -17.78 -9.93
N ILE A 129 -3.17 -16.98 -11.00
CA ILE A 129 -4.02 -17.35 -12.13
C ILE A 129 -3.46 -18.59 -12.84
N GLY A 130 -2.15 -18.63 -13.11
CA GLY A 130 -1.50 -19.77 -13.75
C GLY A 130 -1.60 -21.07 -12.95
N ARG A 131 -1.67 -21.00 -11.62
CA ARG A 131 -1.86 -22.18 -10.76
C ARG A 131 -3.26 -22.77 -10.87
N VAL A 132 -4.26 -21.92 -11.07
CA VAL A 132 -5.68 -22.32 -11.12
C VAL A 132 -6.11 -22.80 -12.52
N LEU A 133 -5.36 -22.41 -13.55
CA LEU A 133 -5.60 -22.82 -14.94
C LEU A 133 -4.83 -24.09 -15.36
N LYS A 134 -3.97 -24.63 -14.50
CA LYS A 134 -3.26 -25.91 -14.72
C LYS A 134 -4.10 -27.07 -14.22
#